data_AF-A0A947JL37-F1
#
_entry.id   AF-A0A947JL37-F1
#
_cell.length_a   1.000
_cell.length_b   1.000
_cell.length_c   1.000
_cell.angle_alpha   90.00
_cell.angle_beta   90.00
_cell.angle_gamma   90.00
#
_symmetry.space_group_name_H-M   'P 1'
#
loop_
_entity.id
_entity.type
_entity.pdbx_description
1 polymer ?
#
loop_
_entity_poly.entity_id
_entity_poly.type
_entity_poly.pdbx_seq_one_letter_code
_entity_poly.pdbx_strand_id
1 'polypeptide(L)'
;MGAFICQISERDWLVSRELGIYGNRINKPESREELRNQDRLSVIRDLIGIREGDLVFFHVVRSADQSTIRGIYEARSKAFFDSTKIWDDPYDTFPHRFLFKPHEEFKDLCLSDSYINVSEFYAKIEQKKIWSQATLENERNIEKRAVRKISNEDAGEIIKLLLRDFSAESKQKYKVRLIEISKVAKDLRLCIDSIGSIENAIKALLMYELREKTKFVENVFGDVTDFMNEVFVAQTTRKLFDILVINNKLKGRNYFIIEAKTDQFRPDNLSQLLSYIDLFRQKELFSIENDNIIGCILSKRIHDNVINFVSLYNQLGVFDRVIMLTYNPKDSGRNAEFKIKGNLEQASFELLPKASVSKLDIKGIEITEKNILSLPIFRILPNITRSIFNKVEEKNIFVLQEDQLKRDSLKEKFGYIYLQIFEEKLDWEKFQVFMRGLKEFVENFGEGDYMETCPIIIALGFETQILSFINFYNIYQRRKAIKLFITNL
;
A
#
# COMPACT_ATOMS: atom_id res chain seq x y z
N MET A 1 -2.03 -0.51 -20.07
CA MET A 1 -0.69 -1.11 -20.28
C MET A 1 -0.02 -1.07 -18.92
N GLY A 2 0.64 -2.15 -18.49
CA GLY A 2 1.45 -2.17 -17.27
C GLY A 2 2.94 -2.16 -17.58
N ALA A 3 3.78 -2.13 -16.54
CA ALA A 3 5.24 -2.17 -16.71
C ALA A 3 5.92 -3.06 -15.65
N PHE A 4 7.01 -3.73 -16.04
CA PHE A 4 7.73 -4.69 -15.20
C PHE A 4 9.24 -4.53 -15.30
N ILE A 5 9.95 -4.75 -14.20
CA ILE A 5 11.40 -4.95 -14.15
C ILE A 5 11.68 -6.42 -13.82
N CYS A 6 12.37 -7.10 -14.71
CA CYS A 6 12.71 -8.52 -14.59
C CYS A 6 14.22 -8.68 -14.37
N GLN A 7 14.61 -9.30 -13.27
CA GLN A 7 15.98 -9.65 -12.95
C GLN A 7 16.40 -10.88 -13.74
N ILE A 8 17.58 -10.79 -14.37
CA ILE A 8 18.19 -11.86 -15.15
C ILE A 8 19.72 -11.82 -15.01
N SER A 9 20.39 -12.96 -15.12
CA SER A 9 21.86 -12.99 -15.17
C SER A 9 22.36 -12.48 -16.52
N GLU A 10 23.59 -11.98 -16.57
CA GLU A 10 24.20 -11.59 -17.85
C GLU A 10 24.32 -12.76 -18.84
N ARG A 11 24.63 -13.97 -18.36
CA ARG A 11 24.69 -15.18 -19.18
C ARG A 11 23.35 -15.45 -19.88
N ASP A 12 22.27 -15.42 -19.10
CA ASP A 12 20.94 -15.79 -19.59
C ASP A 12 20.31 -14.67 -20.43
N TRP A 13 20.72 -13.41 -20.20
CA TRP A 13 20.26 -12.23 -20.95
C TRP A 13 20.52 -12.35 -22.45
N LEU A 14 21.70 -12.85 -22.84
CA LEU A 14 22.09 -12.99 -24.24
C LEU A 14 21.13 -13.91 -25.01
N VAL A 15 20.73 -15.03 -24.39
CA VAL A 15 19.77 -15.98 -24.95
C VAL A 15 18.36 -15.38 -24.95
N SER A 16 17.96 -14.79 -23.82
CA SER A 16 16.62 -14.22 -23.64
C SER A 16 16.30 -13.11 -24.63
N ARG A 17 17.23 -12.19 -24.89
CA ARG A 17 17.01 -11.07 -25.82
C ARG A 17 16.93 -11.52 -27.28
N GLU A 18 17.69 -12.53 -27.67
CA GLU A 18 17.64 -13.09 -29.04
C GLU A 18 16.32 -13.83 -29.25
N LEU A 19 15.92 -14.68 -28.31
CA LEU A 19 14.73 -15.53 -28.43
C LEU A 19 13.42 -14.82 -28.06
N GLY A 20 13.49 -13.67 -27.38
CA GLY A 20 12.32 -12.93 -26.90
C GLY A 20 11.53 -13.73 -25.86
N ILE A 21 12.23 -14.29 -24.87
CA ILE A 21 11.65 -15.10 -23.79
C ILE A 21 12.33 -14.80 -22.46
N TYR A 22 11.52 -14.61 -21.42
CA TYR A 22 11.96 -14.56 -20.04
C TYR A 22 11.50 -15.82 -19.31
N GLY A 23 12.31 -16.29 -18.36
CA GLY A 23 11.98 -17.40 -17.47
C GLY A 23 12.37 -17.09 -16.04
N ASN A 24 11.57 -17.59 -15.10
CA ASN A 24 11.84 -17.51 -13.67
C ASN A 24 11.89 -18.90 -13.04
N ARG A 25 12.65 -19.00 -11.96
CA ARG A 25 13.08 -20.26 -11.33
C ARG A 25 11.92 -21.10 -10.80
N ILE A 26 12.12 -22.41 -10.75
CA ILE A 26 11.32 -23.35 -9.96
C ILE A 26 12.17 -23.99 -8.84
N ASN A 27 13.48 -23.93 -8.96
CA ASN A 27 14.44 -24.47 -8.01
C ASN A 27 15.12 -23.36 -7.20
N LYS A 28 15.72 -23.77 -6.07
CA LYS A 28 16.58 -22.91 -5.28
C LYS A 28 17.83 -22.52 -6.09
N PRO A 29 18.38 -21.31 -5.90
CA PRO A 29 19.60 -20.90 -6.59
C PRO A 29 20.72 -21.92 -6.38
N GLU A 30 21.41 -22.26 -7.46
CA GLU A 30 22.56 -23.20 -7.49
C GLU A 30 22.22 -24.61 -6.95
N SER A 31 20.95 -25.01 -7.04
CA SER A 31 20.47 -26.30 -6.55
C SER A 31 19.38 -26.86 -7.44
N ARG A 32 19.27 -28.19 -7.49
CA ARG A 32 18.15 -28.91 -8.13
C ARG A 32 16.94 -29.08 -7.20
N GLU A 33 17.05 -28.60 -5.97
CA GLU A 33 15.95 -28.65 -5.01
C GLU A 33 14.88 -27.64 -5.38
N GLU A 34 13.62 -28.08 -5.47
CA GLU A 34 12.49 -27.20 -5.76
C GLU A 34 12.30 -26.12 -4.68
N LEU A 35 11.75 -24.99 -5.10
CA LEU A 35 11.26 -23.96 -4.20
C LEU A 35 10.14 -24.51 -3.32
N ARG A 36 10.07 -24.03 -2.07
CA ARG A 36 8.90 -24.30 -1.22
C ARG A 36 7.65 -23.78 -1.91
N ASN A 37 6.50 -24.40 -1.66
CA ASN A 37 5.27 -24.03 -2.36
C ASN A 37 4.92 -22.53 -2.21
N GLN A 38 5.16 -21.94 -1.03
CA GLN A 38 4.97 -20.51 -0.80
C GLN A 38 5.86 -19.61 -1.67
N ASP A 39 7.12 -20.00 -1.89
CA ASP A 39 8.08 -19.26 -2.71
C ASP A 39 7.71 -19.40 -4.20
N ARG A 40 7.29 -20.60 -4.63
CA ARG A 40 6.77 -20.83 -6.00
C ARG A 40 5.53 -19.98 -6.27
N LEU A 41 4.59 -19.91 -5.32
CA LEU A 41 3.39 -19.06 -5.45
C LEU A 41 3.73 -17.56 -5.42
N SER A 42 4.81 -17.15 -4.74
CA SER A 42 5.36 -15.79 -4.83
C SER A 42 5.84 -15.47 -6.26
N VAL A 43 6.59 -16.40 -6.89
CA VAL A 43 7.00 -16.29 -8.30
C VAL A 43 5.79 -16.18 -9.23
N ILE A 44 4.77 -17.01 -9.02
CA ILE A 44 3.54 -16.96 -9.82
C ILE A 44 2.82 -15.61 -9.62
N ARG A 45 2.65 -15.14 -8.37
CA ARG A 45 2.03 -13.85 -8.05
C ARG A 45 2.70 -12.69 -8.78
N ASP A 46 4.02 -12.70 -8.88
CA ASP A 46 4.79 -11.63 -9.53
C ASP A 46 4.65 -11.61 -11.06
N LEU A 47 4.44 -12.79 -11.68
CA LEU A 47 4.36 -12.95 -13.14
C LEU A 47 2.94 -12.94 -13.69
N ILE A 48 1.96 -13.42 -12.92
CA ILE A 48 0.61 -13.70 -13.42
C ILE A 48 -0.12 -12.44 -13.89
N GLY A 49 0.30 -11.25 -13.44
CA GLY A 49 -0.24 -9.97 -13.87
C GLY A 49 0.19 -9.51 -15.27
N ILE A 50 1.18 -10.16 -15.90
CA ILE A 50 1.69 -9.79 -17.24
C ILE A 50 0.65 -10.12 -18.32
N ARG A 51 0.45 -9.17 -19.24
CA ARG A 51 -0.34 -9.33 -20.47
C ARG A 51 0.38 -8.74 -21.68
N GLU A 52 -0.13 -9.06 -22.85
CA GLU A 52 0.34 -8.51 -24.11
C GLU A 52 0.26 -6.98 -24.12
N GLY A 53 1.30 -6.34 -24.67
CA GLY A 53 1.47 -4.90 -24.70
C GLY A 53 2.17 -4.32 -23.46
N ASP A 54 2.31 -5.06 -22.35
CA ASP A 54 2.97 -4.51 -21.17
C ASP A 54 4.46 -4.23 -21.42
N LEU A 55 4.97 -3.13 -20.84
CA LEU A 55 6.37 -2.75 -20.94
C LEU A 55 7.25 -3.63 -20.05
N VAL A 56 8.41 -4.01 -20.57
CA VAL A 56 9.35 -4.88 -19.85
C VAL A 56 10.76 -4.29 -19.92
N PHE A 57 11.35 -4.11 -18.75
CA PHE A 57 12.74 -3.73 -18.54
C PHE A 57 13.48 -4.90 -17.88
N PHE A 58 14.78 -5.00 -18.14
CA PHE A 58 15.60 -6.07 -17.55
C PHE A 58 16.69 -5.51 -16.64
N HIS A 59 16.65 -5.91 -15.36
CA HIS A 59 17.76 -5.75 -14.45
C HIS A 59 18.76 -6.89 -14.69
N VAL A 60 19.80 -6.61 -15.48
CA VAL A 60 20.85 -7.57 -15.82
C VAL A 60 21.92 -7.51 -14.75
N VAL A 61 21.98 -8.57 -13.93
CA VAL A 61 22.92 -8.71 -12.81
C VAL A 61 24.27 -9.18 -13.33
N ARG A 62 25.32 -8.45 -12.97
CA ARG A 62 26.72 -8.76 -13.30
C ARG A 62 27.51 -9.01 -12.03
N SER A 63 28.35 -10.05 -12.04
CA SER A 63 29.15 -10.45 -10.87
C SER A 63 30.44 -9.65 -10.73
N ALA A 64 30.98 -9.13 -11.83
CA ALA A 64 32.27 -8.43 -11.89
C ALA A 64 32.16 -6.91 -12.12
N ASP A 65 30.98 -6.43 -12.57
CA ASP A 65 30.74 -5.05 -12.98
C ASP A 65 29.45 -4.51 -12.37
N GLN A 66 29.17 -3.21 -12.58
CA GLN A 66 27.89 -2.63 -12.19
C GLN A 66 26.73 -3.31 -12.94
N SER A 67 25.68 -3.67 -12.20
CA SER A 67 24.43 -4.18 -12.76
C SER A 67 23.71 -3.08 -13.54
N THR A 68 22.93 -3.48 -14.54
CA THR A 68 22.35 -2.55 -15.53
C THR A 68 20.85 -2.74 -15.66
N ILE A 69 20.14 -1.68 -16.04
CA ILE A 69 18.74 -1.76 -16.50
C ILE A 69 18.74 -1.60 -18.01
N ARG A 70 18.10 -2.53 -18.72
CA ARG A 70 18.16 -2.60 -20.18
C ARG A 70 16.78 -2.58 -20.85
N GLY A 71 16.80 -2.02 -22.05
CA GLY A 71 15.74 -2.13 -23.05
C GLY A 71 14.52 -1.26 -22.83
N ILE A 72 13.61 -1.31 -23.81
CA ILE A 72 12.20 -0.95 -23.68
C ILE A 72 11.47 -2.03 -24.47
N TYR A 73 11.19 -3.17 -23.84
CA TYR A 73 10.55 -4.32 -24.50
C TYR A 73 9.05 -4.31 -24.27
N GLU A 74 8.33 -5.06 -25.09
CA GLU A 74 6.89 -5.26 -25.00
C GLU A 74 6.61 -6.76 -24.80
N ALA A 75 5.82 -7.11 -23.80
CA ALA A 75 5.31 -8.47 -23.63
C ALA A 75 4.39 -8.83 -24.80
N ARG A 76 4.58 -10.02 -25.38
CA ARG A 76 3.77 -10.54 -26.50
C ARG A 76 3.07 -11.85 -26.16
N SER A 77 3.05 -12.21 -24.88
CA SER A 77 2.20 -13.27 -24.37
C SER A 77 1.80 -12.97 -22.93
N LYS A 78 0.73 -13.63 -22.47
CA LYS A 78 0.49 -13.84 -21.04
C LYS A 78 1.59 -14.73 -20.46
N ALA A 79 1.75 -14.73 -19.14
CA ALA A 79 2.66 -15.65 -18.47
C ALA A 79 2.15 -17.11 -18.54
N PHE A 80 3.06 -18.06 -18.72
CA PHE A 80 2.79 -19.50 -18.87
C PHE A 80 3.84 -20.35 -18.16
N PHE A 81 3.56 -21.65 -18.05
CA PHE A 81 4.47 -22.66 -17.52
C PHE A 81 4.96 -23.59 -18.65
N ASP A 82 6.27 -23.70 -18.82
CA ASP A 82 6.90 -24.61 -19.79
C ASP A 82 8.30 -25.02 -19.32
N SER A 83 8.54 -26.32 -19.14
CA SER A 83 9.81 -26.87 -18.65
C SER A 83 10.82 -27.21 -19.75
N THR A 84 10.57 -26.85 -21.01
CA THR A 84 11.48 -27.11 -22.14
C THR A 84 12.81 -26.40 -21.92
N LYS A 85 13.97 -27.07 -21.98
CA LYS A 85 15.28 -26.44 -21.75
C LYS A 85 15.59 -25.38 -22.83
N ILE A 86 15.76 -24.13 -22.43
CA ILE A 86 16.13 -22.98 -23.29
C ILE A 86 17.51 -22.44 -22.93
N TRP A 87 17.75 -22.21 -21.63
CA TRP A 87 19.03 -21.76 -21.11
C TRP A 87 19.93 -22.95 -20.76
N ASP A 88 21.24 -22.77 -20.88
CA ASP A 88 22.20 -23.77 -20.43
C ASP A 88 22.54 -23.60 -18.95
N ASP A 89 21.52 -23.86 -18.11
CA ASP A 89 21.67 -23.92 -16.68
C ASP A 89 21.60 -25.39 -16.20
N PRO A 90 22.54 -25.84 -15.35
CA PRO A 90 22.58 -27.23 -14.88
C PRO A 90 21.59 -27.53 -13.73
N TYR A 91 20.96 -26.50 -13.16
CA TYR A 91 20.11 -26.58 -11.98
C TYR A 91 18.64 -26.29 -12.26
N ASP A 92 18.31 -25.41 -13.21
CA ASP A 92 16.93 -24.99 -13.47
C ASP A 92 16.61 -24.87 -14.98
N THR A 93 15.33 -25.02 -15.32
CA THR A 93 14.79 -24.79 -16.67
C THR A 93 14.11 -23.42 -16.81
N PHE A 94 13.92 -22.72 -15.69
CA PHE A 94 13.19 -21.47 -15.56
C PHE A 94 11.79 -21.54 -16.19
N PRO A 95 10.88 -22.37 -15.65
CA PRO A 95 9.67 -22.75 -16.37
C PRO A 95 8.55 -21.72 -16.32
N HIS A 96 8.59 -20.76 -15.38
CA HIS A 96 7.59 -19.69 -15.29
C HIS A 96 7.98 -18.57 -16.26
N ARG A 97 7.30 -18.48 -17.40
CA ARG A 97 7.78 -17.74 -18.59
C ARG A 97 6.78 -16.73 -19.09
N PHE A 98 7.27 -15.78 -19.87
CA PHE A 98 6.48 -15.00 -20.82
C PHE A 98 7.36 -14.67 -22.04
N LEU A 99 6.72 -14.37 -23.16
CA LEU A 99 7.40 -13.94 -24.37
C LEU A 99 7.40 -12.42 -24.47
N PHE A 100 8.47 -11.86 -25.03
CA PHE A 100 8.59 -10.43 -25.28
C PHE A 100 9.19 -10.16 -26.67
N LYS A 101 9.10 -8.91 -27.13
CA LYS A 101 9.70 -8.40 -28.35
C LYS A 101 10.25 -6.98 -28.12
N PRO A 102 11.21 -6.50 -28.93
CA PRO A 102 11.57 -5.08 -28.93
C PRO A 102 10.34 -4.20 -29.14
N HIS A 103 10.19 -3.12 -28.37
CA HIS A 103 9.11 -2.15 -28.59
C HIS A 103 9.29 -1.47 -29.95
N GLU A 104 8.19 -1.27 -30.68
CA GLU A 104 8.23 -0.81 -32.07
C GLU A 104 8.85 0.59 -32.19
N GLU A 105 8.44 1.52 -31.32
CA GLU A 105 8.96 2.90 -31.31
C GLU A 105 10.40 3.02 -30.81
N PHE A 106 10.87 2.08 -30.00
CA PHE A 106 12.20 2.11 -29.37
C PHE A 106 13.11 0.98 -29.88
N LYS A 107 12.82 0.49 -31.09
CA LYS A 107 13.47 -0.70 -31.66
C LYS A 107 14.97 -0.56 -31.74
N ASP A 108 15.49 0.60 -32.13
CA ASP A 108 16.93 0.83 -32.23
C ASP A 108 17.63 0.73 -30.87
N LEU A 109 17.04 1.33 -29.83
CA LEU A 109 17.53 1.28 -28.46
C LEU A 109 17.58 -0.16 -27.94
N CYS A 110 16.53 -0.93 -28.23
CA CYS A 110 16.46 -2.34 -27.87
C CYS A 110 17.53 -3.15 -28.59
N LEU A 111 17.61 -3.05 -29.92
CA LEU A 111 18.51 -3.85 -30.75
C LEU A 111 19.99 -3.51 -30.51
N SER A 112 20.27 -2.28 -30.09
CA SER A 112 21.62 -1.85 -29.71
C SER A 112 21.99 -2.23 -28.27
N ASP A 113 21.12 -2.96 -27.55
CA ASP A 113 21.32 -3.39 -26.17
C ASP A 113 21.66 -2.22 -25.23
N SER A 114 20.98 -1.08 -25.43
CA SER A 114 21.19 0.10 -24.61
C SER A 114 20.73 -0.12 -23.17
N TYR A 115 21.45 0.52 -22.26
CA TYR A 115 21.30 0.32 -20.83
C TYR A 115 21.64 1.59 -20.06
N ILE A 116 21.17 1.64 -18.82
CA ILE A 116 21.62 2.55 -17.77
C ILE A 116 22.22 1.75 -16.62
N ASN A 117 23.07 2.39 -15.82
CA ASN A 117 23.56 1.76 -14.59
C ASN A 117 22.45 1.78 -13.52
N VAL A 118 22.36 0.72 -12.70
CA VAL A 118 21.37 0.65 -11.61
C VAL A 118 21.51 1.80 -10.61
N SER A 119 22.72 2.35 -10.44
CA SER A 119 22.97 3.54 -9.61
C SER A 119 22.14 4.75 -10.03
N GLU A 120 21.86 4.93 -11.32
CA GLU A 120 21.05 6.04 -11.83
C GLU A 120 19.57 5.85 -11.55
N PHE A 121 19.12 4.60 -11.55
CA PHE A 121 17.78 4.22 -11.09
C PHE A 121 17.62 4.52 -9.59
N TYR A 122 18.63 4.19 -8.77
CA TYR A 122 18.63 4.54 -7.35
C TYR A 122 18.63 6.06 -7.12
N ALA A 123 19.38 6.82 -7.91
CA ALA A 123 19.33 8.28 -7.85
C ALA A 123 17.90 8.82 -8.13
N LYS A 124 17.11 8.17 -8.99
CA LYS A 124 15.70 8.53 -9.21
C LYS A 124 14.78 8.15 -8.05
N ILE A 125 15.06 7.06 -7.34
CA ILE A 125 14.35 6.71 -6.10
C ILE A 125 14.64 7.78 -5.03
N GLU A 126 15.90 8.17 -4.84
CA GLU A 126 16.30 9.20 -3.90
C GLU A 126 15.67 10.56 -4.23
N GLN A 127 15.56 10.89 -5.52
CA GLN A 127 14.84 12.08 -6.01
C GLN A 127 13.31 11.94 -5.96
N LYS A 128 12.78 10.82 -5.44
CA LYS A 128 11.36 10.48 -5.36
C LYS A 128 10.60 10.45 -6.68
N LYS A 129 11.33 10.34 -7.81
CA LYS A 129 10.76 10.20 -9.15
C LYS A 129 10.34 8.77 -9.46
N ILE A 130 10.93 7.80 -8.77
CA ILE A 130 10.52 6.40 -8.77
C ILE A 130 9.96 6.08 -7.39
N TRP A 131 8.70 5.68 -7.33
CA TRP A 131 7.97 5.57 -6.07
C TRP A 131 7.50 4.14 -5.75
N SER A 132 7.35 3.29 -6.77
CA SER A 132 6.84 1.92 -6.62
C SER A 132 7.92 0.95 -6.11
N GLN A 133 9.20 1.31 -6.24
CA GLN A 133 10.35 0.52 -5.81
C GLN A 133 11.25 1.33 -4.85
N ALA A 134 11.87 0.65 -3.87
CA ALA A 134 12.89 1.23 -3.01
C ALA A 134 14.30 0.67 -3.26
N THR A 135 14.40 -0.51 -3.87
CA THR A 135 15.67 -1.17 -4.23
C THR A 135 15.40 -2.14 -5.38
N LEU A 136 16.41 -2.56 -6.14
CA LEU A 136 16.32 -3.72 -7.05
C LEU A 136 17.10 -4.92 -6.51
N GLU A 137 17.80 -4.75 -5.40
CA GLU A 137 18.59 -5.78 -4.76
C GLU A 137 17.75 -6.70 -3.88
N ASN A 138 18.29 -7.90 -3.67
CA ASN A 138 17.75 -8.89 -2.76
C ASN A 138 18.23 -8.58 -1.33
N GLU A 139 17.53 -7.68 -0.63
CA GLU A 139 17.83 -7.47 0.79
C GLU A 139 17.51 -8.73 1.61
N ARG A 140 18.31 -9.02 2.64
CA ARG A 140 18.19 -10.24 3.48
C ARG A 140 16.79 -10.47 4.08
N ASN A 141 15.98 -9.42 4.20
CA ASN A 141 14.65 -9.45 4.83
C ASN A 141 13.49 -9.17 3.85
N ILE A 142 13.76 -9.02 2.56
CA ILE A 142 12.75 -8.83 1.51
C ILE A 142 12.70 -10.13 0.71
N GLU A 143 11.51 -10.61 0.32
CA GLU A 143 11.38 -11.78 -0.56
C GLU A 143 12.32 -11.61 -1.77
N LYS A 144 13.09 -12.65 -2.13
CA LYS A 144 14.02 -12.60 -3.27
C LYS A 144 13.22 -12.58 -4.58
N ARG A 145 12.74 -11.40 -4.98
CA ARG A 145 11.83 -11.20 -6.11
C ARG A 145 12.60 -10.89 -7.38
N ALA A 146 12.51 -11.80 -8.35
CA ALA A 146 13.10 -11.61 -9.66
C ALA A 146 12.21 -10.79 -10.61
N VAL A 147 10.90 -10.68 -10.36
CA VAL A 147 9.98 -9.91 -11.20
C VAL A 147 9.26 -8.90 -10.33
N ARG A 148 9.24 -7.65 -10.77
CA ARG A 148 8.60 -6.56 -10.03
C ARG A 148 7.75 -5.75 -10.98
N LYS A 149 6.46 -5.64 -10.67
CA LYS A 149 5.58 -4.70 -11.36
C LYS A 149 5.87 -3.28 -10.85
N ILE A 150 6.00 -2.34 -11.77
CA ILE A 150 6.23 -0.93 -11.48
C ILE A 150 5.07 -0.09 -12.04
N SER A 151 4.94 1.13 -11.53
CA SER A 151 3.94 2.06 -12.05
C SER A 151 4.30 2.50 -13.48
N ASN A 152 3.28 2.92 -14.23
CA ASN A 152 3.50 3.50 -15.57
C ASN A 152 4.32 4.79 -15.51
N GLU A 153 4.21 5.58 -14.45
CA GLU A 153 5.02 6.78 -14.23
C GLU A 153 6.51 6.43 -14.03
N ASP A 154 6.80 5.41 -13.21
CA ASP A 154 8.17 4.94 -12.98
C ASP A 154 8.78 4.40 -14.28
N ALA A 155 7.99 3.68 -15.10
CA ALA A 155 8.41 3.23 -16.42
C ALA A 155 8.79 4.40 -17.34
N GLY A 156 8.02 5.50 -17.29
CA GLY A 156 8.32 6.74 -18.01
C GLY A 156 9.66 7.35 -17.59
N GLU A 157 10.02 7.32 -16.30
CA GLU A 157 11.32 7.80 -15.83
C GLU A 157 12.48 6.91 -16.29
N ILE A 158 12.30 5.59 -16.34
CA ILE A 158 13.30 4.66 -16.88
C ILE A 158 13.53 4.92 -18.38
N ILE A 159 12.45 5.10 -19.14
CA ILE A 159 12.52 5.43 -20.58
C ILE A 159 13.31 6.72 -20.80
N LYS A 160 13.04 7.78 -20.02
CA LYS A 160 13.78 9.05 -20.11
C LYS A 160 15.27 8.87 -19.87
N LEU A 161 15.65 8.06 -18.89
CA LEU A 161 17.07 7.75 -18.60
C LEU A 161 17.73 7.00 -19.77
N LEU A 162 17.07 5.95 -20.28
CA LEU A 162 17.58 5.18 -21.41
C LEU A 162 17.75 6.01 -22.69
N LEU A 163 16.82 6.94 -22.96
CA LEU A 163 16.91 7.84 -24.10
C LEU A 163 18.01 8.89 -23.94
N ARG A 164 18.23 9.40 -22.72
CA ARG A 164 19.30 10.37 -22.43
C ARG A 164 20.68 9.80 -22.77
N ASP A 165 20.91 8.53 -22.44
CA ASP A 165 22.22 7.87 -22.62
C ASP A 165 22.33 7.12 -23.95
N PHE A 166 21.32 7.24 -24.80
CA PHE A 166 21.33 6.62 -26.11
C PHE A 166 22.23 7.39 -27.06
N SER A 167 23.33 6.75 -27.48
CA SER A 167 24.09 7.13 -28.66
C SER A 167 23.92 6.06 -29.75
N ALA A 168 23.46 6.48 -30.92
CA ALA A 168 23.26 5.62 -32.09
C ALA A 168 24.58 5.24 -32.77
N GLU A 169 25.64 6.00 -32.53
CA GLU A 169 26.94 5.79 -33.16
C GLU A 169 27.65 4.60 -32.49
N SER A 170 28.08 3.62 -33.30
CA SER A 170 28.97 2.49 -32.96
C SER A 170 28.42 1.22 -32.27
N LYS A 171 27.12 1.05 -32.03
CA LYS A 171 26.61 -0.17 -31.37
C LYS A 171 26.25 -1.30 -32.36
N GLN A 172 26.90 -2.46 -32.21
CA GLN A 172 26.54 -3.68 -32.94
C GLN A 172 25.15 -4.16 -32.53
N LYS A 173 24.22 -4.22 -33.48
CA LYS A 173 22.87 -4.74 -33.24
C LYS A 173 22.88 -6.27 -33.12
N TYR A 174 22.13 -6.81 -32.16
CA TYR A 174 21.93 -8.26 -32.08
C TYR A 174 20.81 -8.73 -33.01
N LYS A 175 20.84 -10.01 -33.37
CA LYS A 175 19.80 -10.65 -34.19
C LYS A 175 18.66 -11.13 -33.30
N VAL A 176 17.44 -10.77 -33.66
CA VAL A 176 16.23 -11.29 -33.00
C VAL A 176 15.75 -12.55 -33.73
N ARG A 177 15.43 -13.60 -32.97
CA ARG A 177 14.84 -14.86 -33.42
C ARG A 177 13.71 -15.25 -32.46
N LEU A 178 12.62 -14.48 -32.49
CA LEU A 178 11.48 -14.68 -31.60
C LEU A 178 10.97 -16.12 -31.71
N ILE A 179 10.87 -16.81 -30.57
CA ILE A 179 10.29 -18.16 -30.50
C ILE A 179 8.77 -18.10 -30.35
N GLU A 180 8.06 -19.18 -30.63
CA GLU A 180 6.63 -19.27 -30.35
C GLU A 180 6.35 -20.02 -29.04
N ILE A 181 5.16 -19.82 -28.48
CA ILE A 181 4.73 -20.57 -27.30
C ILE A 181 4.70 -22.06 -27.66
N SER A 182 5.36 -22.87 -26.84
CA SER A 182 5.39 -24.32 -27.02
C SER A 182 3.99 -24.92 -26.88
N LYS A 183 3.68 -25.95 -27.68
CA LYS A 183 2.38 -26.66 -27.61
C LYS A 183 2.14 -27.34 -26.26
N VAL A 184 3.21 -27.61 -25.49
CA VAL A 184 3.11 -28.21 -24.14
C VAL A 184 3.00 -27.17 -23.03
N ALA A 185 3.09 -25.88 -23.36
CA ALA A 185 2.96 -24.80 -22.39
C ALA A 185 1.55 -24.79 -21.78
N LYS A 186 1.48 -24.48 -20.49
CA LYS A 186 0.22 -24.38 -19.73
C LYS A 186 0.02 -22.94 -19.28
N ASP A 187 -1.23 -22.48 -19.26
CA ASP A 187 -1.54 -21.18 -18.65
C ASP A 187 -1.07 -21.19 -17.18
N LEU A 188 -0.32 -20.16 -16.79
CA LEU A 188 0.21 -20.04 -15.44
C LEU A 188 -0.90 -20.01 -14.38
N ARG A 189 -2.12 -19.62 -14.75
CA ARG A 189 -3.32 -19.71 -13.90
C ARG A 189 -3.58 -21.11 -13.38
N LEU A 190 -3.27 -22.15 -14.15
CA LEU A 190 -3.45 -23.55 -13.77
C LEU A 190 -2.43 -24.02 -12.73
N CYS A 191 -1.36 -23.25 -12.54
CA CYS A 191 -0.31 -23.52 -11.55
C CYS A 191 -0.63 -22.92 -10.16
N ILE A 192 -1.68 -22.10 -10.04
CA ILE A 192 -2.16 -21.59 -8.75
C ILE A 192 -2.91 -22.70 -8.02
N ASP A 193 -2.42 -23.04 -6.83
CA ASP A 193 -3.04 -24.02 -5.92
C ASP A 193 -2.99 -23.53 -4.48
N SER A 194 -3.47 -24.35 -3.55
CA SER A 194 -3.38 -24.10 -2.11
C SER A 194 -4.06 -22.80 -1.65
N ILE A 195 -5.03 -22.29 -2.42
CA ILE A 195 -5.85 -21.15 -2.03
C ILE A 195 -6.57 -21.48 -0.73
N GLY A 196 -6.39 -20.59 0.25
CA GLY A 196 -6.88 -20.77 1.59
C GLY A 196 -5.96 -21.56 2.52
N SER A 197 -4.81 -22.03 2.05
CA SER A 197 -3.76 -22.58 2.91
C SER A 197 -2.47 -21.75 2.85
N ILE A 198 -2.24 -21.05 1.73
CA ILE A 198 -1.07 -20.18 1.53
C ILE A 198 -1.54 -18.79 1.09
N GLU A 199 -0.98 -17.74 1.69
CA GLU A 199 -1.38 -16.35 1.45
C GLU A 199 -1.04 -15.92 0.00
N ASN A 200 0.15 -16.28 -0.48
CA ASN A 200 0.57 -16.00 -1.86
C ASN A 200 -0.34 -16.63 -2.92
N ALA A 201 -1.08 -17.70 -2.59
CA ALA A 201 -2.05 -18.29 -3.51
C ALA A 201 -3.25 -17.37 -3.79
N ILE A 202 -3.84 -16.78 -2.74
CA ILE A 202 -4.97 -15.87 -2.91
C ILE A 202 -4.52 -14.53 -3.51
N LYS A 203 -3.30 -14.06 -3.18
CA LYS A 203 -2.68 -12.90 -3.83
C LYS A 203 -2.48 -13.14 -5.33
N ALA A 204 -1.93 -14.30 -5.71
CA ALA A 204 -1.75 -14.66 -7.13
C ALA A 204 -3.09 -14.75 -7.88
N LEU A 205 -4.13 -15.33 -7.25
CA LEU A 205 -5.46 -15.37 -7.86
C LEU A 205 -6.01 -13.96 -8.07
N LEU A 206 -5.92 -13.07 -7.08
CA LEU A 206 -6.42 -11.70 -7.24
C LEU A 206 -5.65 -10.93 -8.33
N MET A 207 -4.33 -11.10 -8.42
CA MET A 207 -3.51 -10.52 -9.49
C MET A 207 -3.95 -11.01 -10.89
N TYR A 208 -4.32 -12.29 -11.01
CA TYR A 208 -4.91 -12.83 -12.23
C TYR A 208 -6.26 -12.19 -12.56
N GLU A 209 -7.17 -12.12 -11.58
CA GLU A 209 -8.50 -11.52 -11.77
C GLU A 209 -8.40 -10.03 -12.19
N LEU A 210 -7.47 -9.28 -11.59
CA LEU A 210 -7.17 -7.88 -11.94
C LEU A 210 -6.68 -7.74 -13.38
N ARG A 211 -5.80 -8.64 -13.83
CA ARG A 211 -5.34 -8.68 -15.22
C ARG A 211 -6.48 -8.94 -16.20
N GLU A 212 -7.32 -9.94 -15.89
CA GLU A 212 -8.44 -10.35 -16.75
C GLU A 212 -9.65 -9.39 -16.69
N LYS A 213 -9.63 -8.40 -15.77
CA LYS A 213 -10.74 -7.46 -15.55
C LYS A 213 -12.08 -8.19 -15.38
N THR A 214 -12.10 -9.20 -14.50
CA THR A 214 -13.33 -9.98 -14.30
C THR A 214 -14.46 -9.11 -13.73
N LYS A 215 -15.71 -9.57 -13.85
CA LYS A 215 -16.88 -8.86 -13.30
C LYS A 215 -16.73 -8.52 -11.82
N PHE A 216 -16.07 -9.40 -11.05
CA PHE A 216 -15.77 -9.14 -9.65
C PHE A 216 -14.86 -7.90 -9.49
N VAL A 217 -13.81 -7.81 -10.30
CA VAL A 217 -12.89 -6.67 -10.29
C VAL A 217 -13.60 -5.38 -10.68
N GLU A 218 -14.40 -5.40 -11.73
CA GLU A 218 -15.17 -4.23 -12.16
C GLU A 218 -16.15 -3.77 -11.07
N ASN A 219 -16.84 -4.72 -10.41
CA ASN A 219 -17.80 -4.41 -9.35
C ASN A 219 -17.15 -3.84 -8.08
N VAL A 220 -15.94 -4.25 -7.73
CA VAL A 220 -15.26 -3.81 -6.51
C VAL A 220 -14.37 -2.59 -6.74
N PHE A 221 -13.56 -2.62 -7.79
CA PHE A 221 -12.49 -1.66 -8.03
C PHE A 221 -12.81 -0.68 -9.16
N GLY A 222 -13.86 -0.92 -9.96
CA GLY A 222 -14.22 -0.12 -11.14
C GLY A 222 -13.27 -0.36 -12.32
N ASP A 223 -13.06 0.65 -13.15
CA ASP A 223 -12.10 0.57 -14.26
C ASP A 223 -10.67 0.69 -13.73
N VAL A 224 -10.07 -0.46 -13.47
CA VAL A 224 -8.68 -0.57 -13.02
C VAL A 224 -7.74 -0.11 -14.13
N THR A 225 -6.98 0.95 -13.83
CA THR A 225 -5.98 1.54 -14.74
C THR A 225 -4.59 0.97 -14.49
N ASP A 226 -4.26 0.67 -13.24
CA ASP A 226 -3.02 -0.01 -12.86
C ASP A 226 -3.21 -0.83 -11.57
N PHE A 227 -2.32 -1.78 -11.33
CA PHE A 227 -2.30 -2.57 -10.09
C PHE A 227 -0.90 -3.14 -9.90
N MET A 228 -0.43 -3.27 -8.67
CA MET A 228 0.91 -3.77 -8.36
C MET A 228 0.86 -4.61 -7.10
N ASN A 229 1.77 -5.56 -6.97
CA ASN A 229 1.90 -6.36 -5.75
C ASN A 229 3.21 -6.07 -5.04
N GLU A 230 3.18 -6.19 -3.70
CA GLU A 230 4.34 -6.01 -2.83
C GLU A 230 4.99 -4.64 -3.07
N VAL A 231 4.19 -3.58 -2.92
CA VAL A 231 4.56 -2.17 -3.18
C VAL A 231 5.02 -1.50 -1.89
N PHE A 232 6.08 -0.72 -1.95
CA PHE A 232 6.61 -0.04 -0.76
C PHE A 232 5.62 0.97 -0.17
N VAL A 233 5.38 0.80 1.13
CA VAL A 233 4.45 1.64 1.92
C VAL A 233 4.90 3.09 1.93
N ALA A 234 6.18 3.29 2.25
CA ALA A 234 6.92 4.54 2.16
C ALA A 234 8.38 4.21 1.80
N GLN A 235 9.10 5.15 1.19
CA GLN A 235 10.47 4.93 0.73
C GLN A 235 11.45 4.61 1.87
N THR A 236 11.19 5.13 3.07
CA THR A 236 12.02 4.90 4.26
C THR A 236 11.64 3.63 5.03
N THR A 237 10.49 3.04 4.72
CA THR A 237 10.01 1.83 5.40
C THR A 237 10.25 0.61 4.54
N ARG A 238 10.88 -0.43 5.11
CA ARG A 238 11.01 -1.75 4.45
C ARG A 238 9.71 -2.56 4.49
N LYS A 239 8.56 -1.90 4.54
CA LYS A 239 7.24 -2.53 4.58
C LYS A 239 6.59 -2.44 3.22
N LEU A 240 5.90 -3.51 2.84
CA LEU A 240 5.20 -3.65 1.57
C LEU A 240 3.69 -3.79 1.85
N PHE A 241 2.87 -3.16 1.01
CA PHE A 241 1.47 -3.54 0.86
C PHE A 241 1.41 -4.83 0.02
N ASP A 242 0.48 -5.71 0.33
CA ASP A 242 0.33 -6.94 -0.46
C ASP A 242 -0.04 -6.65 -1.91
N ILE A 243 -1.09 -5.86 -2.13
CA ILE A 243 -1.55 -5.44 -3.46
C ILE A 243 -2.08 -4.00 -3.40
N LEU A 244 -1.69 -3.20 -4.38
CA LEU A 244 -2.22 -1.86 -4.65
C LEU A 244 -3.00 -1.90 -5.96
N VAL A 245 -4.23 -1.40 -5.98
CA VAL A 245 -5.03 -1.23 -7.21
C VAL A 245 -5.32 0.24 -7.41
N ILE A 246 -5.19 0.72 -8.64
CA ILE A 246 -5.38 2.12 -9.03
C ILE A 246 -6.51 2.20 -10.05
N ASN A 247 -7.44 3.11 -9.80
CA ASN A 247 -8.50 3.49 -10.72
C ASN A 247 -8.45 5.01 -10.92
N ASN A 248 -8.24 5.46 -12.17
CA ASN A 248 -8.21 6.89 -12.47
C ASN A 248 -9.62 7.45 -12.61
N LYS A 249 -9.88 8.56 -11.94
CA LYS A 249 -11.12 9.33 -12.09
C LYS A 249 -10.89 10.49 -13.06
N LEU A 250 -11.98 11.18 -13.43
CA LEU A 250 -11.90 12.47 -14.14
C LEU A 250 -11.03 13.48 -13.40
N LYS A 251 -11.06 13.47 -12.06
CA LYS A 251 -10.18 14.24 -11.18
C LYS A 251 -9.58 13.31 -10.12
N GLY A 252 -8.26 13.14 -10.19
CA GLY A 252 -7.48 12.30 -9.28
C GLY A 252 -7.70 10.80 -9.44
N ARG A 253 -7.36 10.04 -8.41
CA ARG A 253 -7.26 8.57 -8.42
C ARG A 253 -7.90 7.95 -7.19
N ASN A 254 -8.37 6.71 -7.33
CA ASN A 254 -8.71 5.85 -6.21
C ASN A 254 -7.59 4.83 -6.04
N TYR A 255 -7.02 4.77 -4.84
CA TYR A 255 -6.00 3.80 -4.45
C TYR A 255 -6.60 2.78 -3.50
N PHE A 256 -6.69 1.51 -3.92
CA PHE A 256 -7.12 0.43 -3.05
C PHE A 256 -5.89 -0.27 -2.48
N ILE A 257 -5.68 -0.16 -1.18
CA ILE A 257 -4.59 -0.82 -0.46
C ILE A 257 -5.15 -2.11 0.12
N ILE A 258 -4.73 -3.25 -0.43
CA ILE A 258 -5.25 -4.57 -0.08
C ILE A 258 -4.27 -5.26 0.85
N GLU A 259 -4.77 -5.78 1.97
CA GLU A 259 -4.05 -6.69 2.87
C GLU A 259 -4.78 -8.04 2.90
N ALA A 260 -4.07 -9.09 2.49
CA ALA A 260 -4.59 -10.43 2.36
C ALA A 260 -4.20 -11.30 3.56
N LYS A 261 -5.11 -12.16 4.01
CA LYS A 261 -4.86 -13.17 5.04
C LYS A 261 -5.47 -14.52 4.64
N THR A 262 -4.74 -15.60 4.92
CA THR A 262 -5.14 -16.96 4.53
C THR A 262 -6.43 -17.44 5.21
N ASP A 263 -6.65 -17.07 6.47
CA ASP A 263 -7.79 -17.55 7.25
C ASP A 263 -8.59 -16.38 7.83
N GLN A 264 -8.18 -15.88 8.99
CA GLN A 264 -8.90 -14.82 9.70
C GLN A 264 -8.12 -13.50 9.67
N PHE A 265 -8.81 -12.42 9.31
CA PHE A 265 -8.29 -11.06 9.47
C PHE A 265 -8.59 -10.56 10.89
N ARG A 266 -7.54 -10.17 11.61
CA ARG A 266 -7.57 -9.86 13.04
C ARG A 266 -7.28 -8.37 13.31
N PRO A 267 -7.51 -7.89 14.54
CA PRO A 267 -7.34 -6.46 14.85
C PRO A 267 -5.92 -5.91 14.67
N ASP A 268 -4.89 -6.71 14.87
CA ASP A 268 -3.49 -6.36 14.58
C ASP A 268 -3.28 -6.11 13.08
N ASN A 269 -3.91 -6.91 12.21
CA ASN A 269 -3.86 -6.71 10.75
C ASN A 269 -4.61 -5.44 10.34
N LEU A 270 -5.70 -5.11 11.03
CA LEU A 270 -6.43 -3.86 10.79
C LEU A 270 -5.59 -2.64 11.19
N SER A 271 -4.94 -2.68 12.35
CA SER A 271 -4.01 -1.63 12.76
C SER A 271 -2.90 -1.42 11.74
N GLN A 272 -2.35 -2.51 11.20
CA GLN A 272 -1.37 -2.45 10.12
C GLN A 272 -1.93 -1.80 8.85
N LEU A 273 -3.10 -2.22 8.37
CA LEU A 273 -3.76 -1.64 7.20
C LEU A 273 -4.05 -0.15 7.35
N LEU A 274 -4.51 0.29 8.53
CA LEU A 274 -4.77 1.72 8.79
C LEU A 274 -3.48 2.53 8.83
N SER A 275 -2.41 1.97 9.41
CA SER A 275 -1.08 2.60 9.39
C SER A 275 -0.54 2.73 7.97
N TYR A 276 -0.83 1.75 7.13
CA TYR A 276 -0.46 1.71 5.71
C TYR A 276 -1.16 2.81 4.91
N ILE A 277 -2.44 3.04 5.18
CA ILE A 277 -3.20 4.16 4.60
C ILE A 277 -2.59 5.51 5.00
N ASP A 278 -2.32 5.69 6.30
CA ASP A 278 -1.74 6.94 6.82
C ASP A 278 -0.36 7.22 6.20
N LEU A 279 0.51 6.21 6.08
CA LEU A 279 1.83 6.36 5.44
C LEU A 279 1.75 6.61 3.93
N PHE A 280 0.79 5.99 3.24
CA PHE A 280 0.62 6.21 1.80
C PHE A 280 0.19 7.64 1.49
N ARG A 281 -0.67 8.22 2.34
CA ARG A 281 -1.14 9.61 2.23
C ARG A 281 -0.01 10.64 2.26
N GLN A 282 1.13 10.29 2.87
CA GLN A 282 2.32 11.16 2.95
C GLN A 282 3.18 11.12 1.69
N LYS A 283 2.86 10.30 0.68
CA LYS A 283 3.62 10.27 -0.57
C LYS A 283 3.32 11.50 -1.43
N GLU A 284 4.36 12.08 -2.04
CA GLU A 284 4.25 13.26 -2.91
C GLU A 284 3.32 13.06 -4.12
N LEU A 285 3.11 11.81 -4.55
CA LEU A 285 2.19 11.47 -5.64
C LEU A 285 0.71 11.57 -5.25
N PHE A 286 0.40 11.60 -3.95
CA PHE A 286 -0.97 11.59 -3.45
C PHE A 286 -1.50 13.02 -3.30
N SER A 287 -2.61 13.32 -3.98
CA SER A 287 -3.29 14.61 -3.87
C SER A 287 -4.43 14.51 -2.86
N ILE A 288 -4.33 15.20 -1.71
CA ILE A 288 -5.38 15.21 -0.67
C ILE A 288 -6.74 15.65 -1.23
N GLU A 289 -6.75 16.61 -2.17
CA GLU A 289 -7.98 17.17 -2.73
C GLU A 289 -8.64 16.26 -3.77
N ASN A 290 -7.83 15.52 -4.55
CA ASN A 290 -8.31 14.82 -5.74
C ASN A 290 -8.31 13.29 -5.59
N ASP A 291 -7.47 12.75 -4.71
CA ASP A 291 -7.26 11.32 -4.56
C ASP A 291 -8.00 10.75 -3.35
N ASN A 292 -8.39 9.48 -3.46
CA ASN A 292 -9.00 8.74 -2.36
C ASN A 292 -8.18 7.48 -2.08
N ILE A 293 -8.08 7.11 -0.81
CA ILE A 293 -7.56 5.81 -0.41
C ILE A 293 -8.74 4.95 0.06
N ILE A 294 -8.75 3.69 -0.33
CA ILE A 294 -9.68 2.68 0.16
C ILE A 294 -8.86 1.53 0.74
N GLY A 295 -8.95 1.33 2.05
CA GLY A 295 -8.40 0.13 2.69
C GLY A 295 -9.22 -1.09 2.28
N CYS A 296 -8.57 -2.21 2.00
CA CYS A 296 -9.25 -3.41 1.56
C CYS A 296 -8.75 -4.63 2.34
N ILE A 297 -9.65 -5.22 3.10
CA ILE A 297 -9.42 -6.47 3.83
C ILE A 297 -9.74 -7.63 2.89
N LEU A 298 -8.83 -8.59 2.74
CA LEU A 298 -9.07 -9.82 1.99
C LEU A 298 -8.78 -11.06 2.84
N SER A 299 -9.81 -11.80 3.25
CA SER A 299 -9.62 -13.02 4.07
C SER A 299 -10.77 -14.02 3.92
N LYS A 300 -10.67 -15.23 4.47
CA LYS A 300 -11.84 -16.12 4.53
C LYS A 300 -12.84 -15.65 5.57
N ARG A 301 -12.30 -15.30 6.74
CA ARG A 301 -13.03 -14.90 7.93
C ARG A 301 -12.51 -13.56 8.41
N ILE A 302 -13.37 -12.76 9.03
CA ILE A 302 -13.00 -11.47 9.61
C ILE A 302 -13.44 -11.50 11.06
N HIS A 303 -12.56 -11.12 11.97
CA HIS A 303 -12.86 -11.08 13.40
C HIS A 303 -13.96 -10.05 13.70
N ASP A 304 -14.89 -10.35 14.60
CA ASP A 304 -16.07 -9.49 14.85
C ASP A 304 -15.70 -8.07 15.28
N ASN A 305 -14.71 -7.90 16.17
CA ASN A 305 -14.18 -6.57 16.51
C ASN A 305 -13.69 -5.76 15.29
N VAL A 306 -13.12 -6.41 14.27
CA VAL A 306 -12.71 -5.74 13.03
C VAL A 306 -13.96 -5.31 12.25
N ILE A 307 -14.96 -6.19 12.10
CA ILE A 307 -16.22 -5.87 11.42
C ILE A 307 -16.94 -4.70 12.10
N ASN A 308 -17.04 -4.75 13.43
CA ASN A 308 -17.69 -3.73 14.25
C ASN A 308 -16.98 -2.38 14.11
N PHE A 309 -15.66 -2.36 14.23
CA PHE A 309 -14.90 -1.13 14.06
C PHE A 309 -14.99 -0.58 12.63
N VAL A 310 -14.79 -1.41 11.61
CA VAL A 310 -14.88 -0.97 10.20
C VAL A 310 -16.27 -0.42 9.89
N SER A 311 -17.34 -1.01 10.44
CA SER A 311 -18.71 -0.51 10.27
C SER A 311 -18.87 0.89 10.87
N LEU A 312 -18.46 1.09 12.13
CA LEU A 312 -18.48 2.41 12.79
C LEU A 312 -17.58 3.44 12.08
N TYR A 313 -16.40 3.01 11.65
CA TYR A 313 -15.40 3.84 10.96
C TYR A 313 -15.90 4.32 9.60
N ASN A 314 -16.52 3.43 8.82
CA ASN A 314 -17.16 3.79 7.56
C ASN A 314 -18.41 4.66 7.77
N GLN A 315 -19.22 4.37 8.79
CA GLN A 315 -20.40 5.17 9.14
C GLN A 315 -20.03 6.59 9.56
N LEU A 316 -18.88 6.75 10.23
CA LEU A 316 -18.37 8.07 10.60
C LEU A 316 -18.20 8.96 9.36
N GLY A 317 -17.74 8.38 8.23
CA GLY A 317 -17.66 9.08 6.95
C GLY A 317 -16.61 10.19 6.88
N VAL A 318 -15.65 10.19 7.82
CA VAL A 318 -14.61 11.22 7.93
C VAL A 318 -13.30 10.78 7.28
N PHE A 319 -12.93 9.52 7.49
CA PHE A 319 -11.67 8.97 7.04
C PHE A 319 -11.81 8.14 5.77
N ASP A 320 -10.68 7.65 5.25
CA ASP A 320 -10.64 6.71 4.13
C ASP A 320 -11.51 5.49 4.40
N ARG A 321 -12.29 5.08 3.41
CA ARG A 321 -13.20 3.94 3.59
C ARG A 321 -12.41 2.64 3.68
N VAL A 322 -12.88 1.70 4.49
CA VAL A 322 -12.38 0.31 4.48
C VAL A 322 -13.44 -0.63 3.93
N ILE A 323 -13.12 -1.40 2.89
CA ILE A 323 -13.97 -2.46 2.36
C ILE A 323 -13.52 -3.82 2.86
N MET A 324 -14.48 -4.73 3.03
CA MET A 324 -14.25 -6.08 3.50
C MET A 324 -14.58 -7.07 2.40
N LEU A 325 -13.56 -7.76 1.90
CA LEU A 325 -13.70 -8.84 0.93
C LEU A 325 -13.45 -10.17 1.63
N THR A 326 -14.43 -11.06 1.49
CA THR A 326 -14.29 -12.45 1.92
C THR A 326 -14.09 -13.36 0.72
N TYR A 327 -13.37 -14.46 0.90
CA TYR A 327 -13.24 -15.47 -0.15
C TYR A 327 -13.47 -16.89 0.37
N ASN A 328 -14.08 -17.71 -0.48
CA ASN A 328 -14.28 -19.14 -0.22
C ASN A 328 -13.48 -19.95 -1.26
N PRO A 329 -12.47 -20.73 -0.84
CA PRO A 329 -11.74 -21.61 -1.75
C PRO A 329 -12.66 -22.61 -2.45
N LYS A 330 -12.40 -22.86 -3.73
CA LYS A 330 -13.08 -23.84 -4.60
C LYS A 330 -12.05 -24.71 -5.30
N ASP A 331 -12.54 -25.78 -5.94
CA ASP A 331 -11.75 -26.65 -6.81
C ASP A 331 -10.48 -27.17 -6.12
N SER A 332 -10.63 -27.64 -4.88
CA SER A 332 -9.53 -28.12 -4.03
C SER A 332 -8.40 -27.09 -3.85
N GLY A 333 -8.75 -25.80 -3.74
CA GLY A 333 -7.80 -24.70 -3.53
C GLY A 333 -7.17 -24.18 -4.82
N ARG A 334 -7.71 -24.49 -6.00
CA ARG A 334 -7.27 -23.92 -7.29
C ARG A 334 -8.06 -22.68 -7.71
N ASN A 335 -9.14 -22.37 -7.00
CA ASN A 335 -9.94 -21.18 -7.26
C ASN A 335 -10.54 -20.62 -5.97
N ALA A 336 -11.18 -19.46 -6.04
CA ALA A 336 -12.01 -18.93 -4.97
C ALA A 336 -13.18 -18.10 -5.50
N GLU A 337 -14.26 -18.06 -4.72
CA GLU A 337 -15.34 -17.11 -4.92
C GLU A 337 -15.17 -15.95 -3.95
N PHE A 338 -15.06 -14.73 -4.49
CA PHE A 338 -14.97 -13.51 -3.70
C PHE A 338 -16.35 -12.91 -3.44
N LYS A 339 -16.54 -12.34 -2.24
CA LYS A 339 -17.77 -11.66 -1.83
C LYS A 339 -17.44 -10.40 -1.05
N ILE A 340 -18.11 -9.31 -1.41
CA ILE A 340 -18.10 -8.10 -0.57
C ILE A 340 -18.95 -8.39 0.66
N LYS A 341 -18.37 -8.26 1.84
CA LYS A 341 -19.10 -8.30 3.09
C LYS A 341 -19.68 -6.90 3.33
N GLY A 342 -21.00 -6.80 3.36
CA GLY A 342 -21.69 -5.55 3.68
C GLY A 342 -21.35 -5.03 5.07
N ASN A 343 -21.62 -3.75 5.32
CA ASN A 343 -21.62 -3.21 6.68
C ASN A 343 -22.69 -3.94 7.49
N LEU A 344 -22.43 -4.19 8.78
CA LEU A 344 -23.48 -4.73 9.65
C LEU A 344 -24.63 -3.73 9.75
N GLU A 345 -25.86 -4.21 9.57
CA GLU A 345 -27.01 -3.53 10.15
C GLU A 345 -26.90 -3.66 11.67
N GLN A 346 -26.74 -2.50 12.34
CA GLN A 346 -26.89 -2.29 13.79
C GLN A 346 -26.45 -3.50 14.64
N ALA A 347 -25.14 -3.75 14.72
CA ALA A 347 -24.63 -4.52 15.86
C ALA A 347 -25.14 -3.84 17.15
N SER A 348 -25.62 -4.62 18.13
CA SER A 348 -26.08 -4.07 19.40
C SER A 348 -24.88 -3.41 20.11
N PHE A 349 -24.72 -2.10 19.91
CA PHE A 349 -23.58 -1.32 20.42
C PHE A 349 -23.42 -1.44 21.94
N GLU A 350 -24.49 -1.82 22.65
CA GLU A 350 -24.50 -2.09 24.08
C GLU A 350 -23.51 -3.17 24.52
N LEU A 351 -23.25 -4.16 23.68
CA LEU A 351 -22.34 -5.28 23.98
C LEU A 351 -20.88 -5.00 23.61
N LEU A 352 -20.59 -3.87 22.96
CA LEU A 352 -19.24 -3.54 22.54
C LEU A 352 -18.41 -2.97 23.70
N PRO A 353 -17.09 -3.22 23.73
CA PRO A 353 -16.18 -2.56 24.66
C PRO A 353 -16.30 -1.03 24.57
N LYS A 354 -16.26 -0.35 25.71
CA LYS A 354 -16.45 1.11 25.82
C LYS A 354 -15.18 1.78 26.35
N ALA A 355 -14.88 2.97 25.84
CA ALA A 355 -13.73 3.74 26.29
C ALA A 355 -13.90 4.20 27.74
N SER A 356 -12.79 4.29 28.47
CA SER A 356 -12.78 4.91 29.79
C SER A 356 -13.03 6.42 29.67
N VAL A 357 -13.90 6.95 30.53
CA VAL A 357 -14.21 8.39 30.60
C VAL A 357 -13.75 8.93 31.93
N SER A 358 -12.95 9.99 31.92
CA SER A 358 -12.47 10.63 33.14
C SER A 358 -13.49 11.65 33.63
N LYS A 359 -13.70 11.73 34.96
CA LYS A 359 -14.47 12.84 35.52
C LYS A 359 -13.59 14.09 35.61
N LEU A 360 -14.16 15.22 35.24
CA LEU A 360 -13.55 16.53 35.31
C LEU A 360 -14.44 17.42 36.17
N ASP A 361 -13.93 17.83 37.34
CA ASP A 361 -14.66 18.75 38.22
C ASP A 361 -14.25 20.18 37.89
N ILE A 362 -15.13 20.89 37.17
CA ILE A 362 -14.94 22.29 36.76
C ILE A 362 -16.14 23.15 37.18
N LYS A 363 -16.84 22.76 38.27
CA LYS A 363 -18.00 23.50 38.78
C LYS A 363 -17.70 25.00 38.90
N GLY A 364 -18.48 25.82 38.20
CA GLY A 364 -18.39 27.28 38.25
C GLY A 364 -17.19 27.88 37.51
N ILE A 365 -16.43 27.10 36.74
CA ILE A 365 -15.37 27.61 35.87
C ILE A 365 -15.97 27.90 34.49
N GLU A 366 -16.14 29.18 34.18
CA GLU A 366 -16.44 29.61 32.82
C GLU A 366 -15.23 29.29 31.93
N ILE A 367 -15.44 28.44 30.92
CA ILE A 367 -14.36 28.00 30.03
C ILE A 367 -14.11 29.08 28.99
N THR A 368 -13.25 30.02 29.37
CA THR A 368 -12.75 31.10 28.52
C THR A 368 -11.30 30.84 28.15
N GLU A 369 -10.79 31.60 27.17
CA GLU A 369 -9.37 31.63 26.80
C GLU A 369 -8.43 31.80 28.01
N LYS A 370 -8.84 32.55 29.04
CA LYS A 370 -8.04 32.76 30.26
C LYS A 370 -7.91 31.50 31.13
N ASN A 371 -8.92 30.65 31.10
CA ASN A 371 -9.03 29.49 31.99
C ASN A 371 -8.81 28.15 31.27
N ILE A 372 -8.76 28.13 29.93
CA ILE A 372 -8.54 26.89 29.19
C ILE A 372 -7.20 26.25 29.56
N LEU A 373 -6.14 27.06 29.65
CA LEU A 373 -4.80 26.58 29.99
C LEU A 373 -4.67 26.13 31.46
N SER A 374 -5.61 26.51 32.32
CA SER A 374 -5.65 26.09 33.73
C SER A 374 -6.52 24.86 33.98
N LEU A 375 -7.12 24.27 32.94
CA LEU A 375 -7.91 23.04 33.10
C LEU A 375 -7.06 21.89 33.69
N PRO A 376 -7.57 21.15 34.70
CA PRO A 376 -6.79 20.14 35.40
C PRO A 376 -6.44 18.90 34.56
N ILE A 377 -6.97 18.80 33.34
CA ILE A 377 -6.60 17.78 32.34
C ILE A 377 -5.18 17.99 31.79
N PHE A 378 -4.65 19.21 31.87
CA PHE A 378 -3.33 19.54 31.40
C PHE A 378 -2.32 19.31 32.51
N ARG A 379 -1.63 18.16 32.45
CA ARG A 379 -0.50 17.89 33.34
C ARG A 379 0.60 18.93 33.10
N ILE A 380 1.15 19.48 34.19
CA ILE A 380 2.38 20.25 34.17
C ILE A 380 3.51 19.26 33.90
N LEU A 381 4.07 19.32 32.70
CA LEU A 381 5.24 18.55 32.33
C LEU A 381 6.46 19.49 32.39
N PRO A 382 7.54 19.11 33.08
CA PRO A 382 8.74 19.92 33.09
C PRO A 382 9.22 20.10 31.65
N ASN A 383 9.46 21.35 31.26
CA ASN A 383 9.93 21.76 29.93
C ASN A 383 8.88 21.72 28.80
N ILE A 384 7.58 21.61 29.08
CA ILE A 384 6.54 21.81 28.07
C ILE A 384 5.76 23.09 28.37
N THR A 385 5.72 24.00 27.41
CA THR A 385 4.85 25.18 27.46
C THR A 385 3.68 25.01 26.51
N ARG A 386 2.53 25.59 26.87
CA ARG A 386 1.32 25.57 26.04
C ARG A 386 0.88 27.00 25.74
N SER A 387 0.45 27.22 24.51
CA SER A 387 -0.16 28.47 24.07
C SER A 387 -1.38 28.16 23.21
N ILE A 388 -2.32 29.10 23.15
CA ILE A 388 -3.45 29.00 22.23
C ILE A 388 -2.93 29.33 20.84
N PHE A 389 -3.04 28.37 19.93
CA PHE A 389 -2.64 28.50 18.53
C PHE A 389 -3.82 28.98 17.67
N ASN A 390 -5.01 28.44 17.91
CA ASN A 390 -6.22 28.81 17.19
C ASN A 390 -7.46 28.60 18.08
N LYS A 391 -8.55 29.31 17.81
CA LYS A 391 -9.85 29.14 18.47
C LYS A 391 -11.01 29.38 17.51
N VAL A 392 -12.09 28.62 17.70
CA VAL A 392 -13.38 28.84 17.03
C VAL A 392 -14.44 28.93 18.13
N GLU A 393 -14.70 30.15 18.59
CA GLU A 393 -15.53 30.41 19.77
C GLU A 393 -16.96 29.89 19.58
N GLU A 394 -17.56 30.05 18.40
CA GLU A 394 -18.94 29.60 18.16
C GLU A 394 -19.12 28.08 18.28
N LYS A 395 -18.02 27.32 18.20
CA LYS A 395 -18.01 25.85 18.29
C LYS A 395 -17.34 25.35 19.57
N ASN A 396 -16.92 26.24 20.47
CA ASN A 396 -16.12 25.94 21.65
C ASN A 396 -14.89 25.06 21.33
N ILE A 397 -14.21 25.35 20.22
CA ILE A 397 -13.00 24.65 19.78
C ILE A 397 -11.78 25.49 20.15
N PHE A 398 -10.82 24.84 20.81
CA PHE A 398 -9.52 25.41 21.17
C PHE A 398 -8.41 24.51 20.62
N VAL A 399 -7.49 25.10 19.87
CA VAL A 399 -6.26 24.43 19.45
C VAL A 399 -5.11 24.99 20.26
N LEU A 400 -4.46 24.13 21.03
CA LEU A 400 -3.28 24.50 21.82
C LEU A 400 -2.03 23.97 21.13
N GLN A 401 -0.98 24.77 21.01
CA GLN A 401 0.35 24.31 20.62
C GLN A 401 1.14 23.92 21.87
N GLU A 402 1.76 22.75 21.84
CA GLU A 402 2.73 22.32 22.84
C GLU A 402 4.14 22.57 22.29
N ASP A 403 4.95 23.30 23.05
CA ASP A 403 6.37 23.54 22.74
C ASP A 403 7.26 22.93 23.82
N GLN A 404 8.33 22.26 23.41
CA GLN A 404 9.37 21.78 24.30
C GLN A 404 10.48 22.83 24.46
N LEU A 405 10.82 23.16 25.70
CA LEU A 405 11.96 24.00 26.05
C LEU A 405 13.26 23.20 25.93
N LYS A 406 14.15 23.61 25.02
CA LYS A 406 15.53 23.10 24.95
C LYS A 406 16.44 23.86 25.92
N ARG A 407 17.60 23.27 26.22
CA ARG A 407 18.61 23.81 27.19
C ARG A 407 19.04 25.26 26.90
N ASP A 408 18.95 25.70 25.64
CA ASP A 408 19.38 27.04 25.20
C ASP A 408 18.22 28.05 25.05
N SER A 409 17.09 27.84 25.74
CA SER A 409 15.86 28.66 25.62
C SER A 409 15.18 28.67 24.24
N LEU A 410 15.67 27.85 23.30
CA LEU A 410 14.98 27.57 22.04
C LEU A 410 13.75 26.69 22.30
N LYS A 411 12.60 27.12 21.76
CA LYS A 411 11.36 26.34 21.75
C LYS A 411 11.30 25.51 20.47
N GLU A 412 11.07 24.22 20.61
CA GLU A 412 10.76 23.34 19.48
C GLU A 412 9.29 22.90 19.59
N LYS A 413 8.54 23.02 18.50
CA LYS A 413 7.16 22.53 18.42
C LYS A 413 7.17 21.04 18.76
N PHE A 414 6.38 20.66 19.76
CA PHE A 414 6.21 19.29 20.22
C PHE A 414 4.93 18.63 19.68
N GLY A 415 3.88 19.44 19.44
CA GLY A 415 2.62 18.97 18.87
C GLY A 415 1.47 19.92 19.13
N TYR A 416 0.25 19.43 18.91
CA TYR A 416 -1.00 20.16 19.13
C TYR A 416 -1.96 19.41 20.02
N ILE A 417 -2.85 20.15 20.68
CA ILE A 417 -4.04 19.62 21.34
C ILE A 417 -5.25 20.22 20.62
N TYR A 418 -6.11 19.35 20.09
CA TYR A 418 -7.38 19.74 19.52
C TYR A 418 -8.49 19.47 20.54
N LEU A 419 -8.97 20.52 21.21
CA LEU A 419 -9.95 20.43 22.29
C LEU A 419 -11.30 20.98 21.81
N GLN A 420 -12.36 20.21 21.97
CA GLN A 420 -13.73 20.70 21.82
C GLN A 420 -14.59 20.40 23.06
N ILE A 421 -15.45 21.35 23.40
CA ILE A 421 -16.26 21.33 24.62
C ILE A 421 -17.73 21.40 24.23
N PHE A 422 -18.51 20.47 24.76
CA PHE A 422 -19.94 20.34 24.52
C PHE A 422 -20.70 20.56 25.83
N GLU A 423 -21.67 21.47 25.81
CA GLU A 423 -22.55 21.79 26.96
C GLU A 423 -23.68 20.78 27.15
N GLU A 424 -23.66 19.69 26.38
CA GLU A 424 -24.69 18.67 26.36
C GLU A 424 -24.08 17.28 26.21
N LYS A 425 -24.93 16.25 26.19
CA LYS A 425 -24.51 14.89 25.88
C LYS A 425 -24.10 14.84 24.39
N LEU A 426 -22.90 14.32 24.13
CA LEU A 426 -22.41 14.15 22.77
C LEU A 426 -23.12 12.98 22.08
N ASP A 427 -23.79 13.28 20.97
CA ASP A 427 -24.39 12.34 20.03
C ASP A 427 -23.49 12.10 18.80
N TRP A 428 -23.87 11.13 17.96
CA TRP A 428 -23.06 10.72 16.81
C TRP A 428 -22.88 11.83 15.76
N GLU A 429 -23.89 12.64 15.51
CA GLU A 429 -23.82 13.71 14.51
C GLU A 429 -22.82 14.78 14.95
N LYS A 430 -22.89 15.20 16.21
CA LYS A 430 -21.90 16.13 16.80
C LYS A 430 -20.50 15.52 16.82
N PHE A 431 -20.39 14.23 17.12
CA PHE A 431 -19.10 13.53 17.04
C PHE A 431 -18.54 13.50 15.62
N GLN A 432 -19.36 13.30 14.59
CA GLN A 432 -18.94 13.41 13.18
C GLN A 432 -18.44 14.81 12.84
N VAL A 433 -19.10 15.86 13.34
CA VAL A 433 -18.64 17.24 13.17
C VAL A 433 -17.29 17.47 13.84
N PHE A 434 -17.10 17.01 15.09
CA PHE A 434 -15.80 17.06 15.78
C PHE A 434 -14.70 16.37 14.96
N MET A 435 -14.96 15.15 14.49
CA MET A 435 -13.97 14.37 13.75
C MET A 435 -13.62 14.99 12.39
N ARG A 436 -14.58 15.63 11.70
CA ARG A 436 -14.30 16.43 10.48
C ARG A 436 -13.41 17.62 10.79
N GLY A 437 -13.74 18.39 11.83
CA GLY A 437 -12.93 19.53 12.25
C GLY A 437 -11.51 19.13 12.65
N LEU A 438 -11.35 17.99 13.33
CA LEU A 438 -10.04 17.43 13.65
C LEU A 438 -9.25 17.07 12.38
N LYS A 439 -9.90 16.40 11.41
CA LYS A 439 -9.28 16.04 10.13
C LYS A 439 -8.82 17.29 9.37
N GLU A 440 -9.71 18.27 9.20
CA GLU A 440 -9.41 19.53 8.54
C GLU A 440 -8.26 20.28 9.22
N PHE A 441 -8.20 20.25 10.55
CA PHE A 441 -7.09 20.84 11.30
C PHE A 441 -5.76 20.13 10.99
N VAL A 442 -5.74 18.80 11.07
CA VAL A 442 -4.52 18.03 10.81
C VAL A 442 -4.04 18.21 9.37
N GLU A 443 -4.95 18.21 8.39
CA GLU A 443 -4.62 18.37 6.97
C GLU A 443 -4.09 19.77 6.65
N ASN A 444 -4.60 20.83 7.30
CA ASN A 444 -4.20 22.21 6.99
C ASN A 444 -3.05 22.74 7.88
N PHE A 445 -2.94 22.29 9.12
CA PHE A 445 -2.03 22.87 10.11
C PHE A 445 -1.09 21.85 10.77
N GLY A 446 -1.47 20.57 10.78
CA GLY A 446 -0.68 19.49 11.35
C GLY A 446 0.27 18.81 10.35
N GLU A 447 0.52 19.43 9.19
CA GLU A 447 1.31 18.83 8.08
C GLU A 447 0.78 17.45 7.64
N GLY A 448 -0.49 17.14 7.91
CA GLY A 448 -1.10 15.84 7.67
C GLY A 448 -0.76 14.75 8.69
N ASP A 449 0.00 15.05 9.76
CA ASP A 449 0.41 14.07 10.77
C ASP A 449 -0.53 14.02 11.98
N TYR A 450 -1.40 13.02 12.00
CA TYR A 450 -2.29 12.70 13.12
C TYR A 450 -1.54 12.26 14.40
N MET A 451 -0.24 11.96 14.32
CA MET A 451 0.60 11.66 15.48
C MET A 451 0.96 12.89 16.29
N GLU A 452 0.92 14.09 15.69
CA GLU A 452 1.26 15.33 16.37
C GLU A 452 0.09 15.95 17.12
N THR A 453 -1.15 15.56 16.79
CA THR A 453 -2.35 16.19 17.35
C THR A 453 -3.04 15.29 18.36
N CYS A 454 -3.17 15.72 19.61
CA CYS A 454 -3.91 15.04 20.67
C CYS A 454 -5.38 15.52 20.72
N PRO A 455 -6.36 14.73 20.27
CA PRO A 455 -7.77 15.09 20.38
C PRO A 455 -8.30 14.92 21.81
N ILE A 456 -9.01 15.94 22.31
CA ILE A 456 -9.67 15.94 23.62
C ILE A 456 -11.11 16.39 23.47
N ILE A 457 -12.03 15.67 24.11
CA ILE A 457 -13.45 16.03 24.16
C ILE A 457 -13.90 16.15 25.62
N ILE A 458 -14.58 17.26 25.93
CA ILE A 458 -15.26 17.50 27.19
C ILE A 458 -16.77 17.58 26.90
N ALA A 459 -17.61 16.80 27.59
CA ALA A 459 -19.06 16.80 27.40
C ALA A 459 -19.83 16.50 28.70
N LEU A 460 -21.15 16.70 28.75
CA LEU A 460 -21.99 16.24 29.87
C LEU A 460 -22.18 14.71 29.89
N GLY A 461 -21.95 14.06 28.75
CA GLY A 461 -22.06 12.61 28.59
C GLY A 461 -21.78 12.19 27.15
N PHE A 462 -21.77 10.87 26.91
CA PHE A 462 -21.47 10.30 25.59
C PHE A 462 -22.47 9.19 25.27
N GLU A 463 -22.88 9.09 24.01
CA GLU A 463 -23.60 7.91 23.53
C GLU A 463 -22.70 6.66 23.51
N THR A 464 -23.32 5.49 23.72
CA THR A 464 -22.60 4.20 23.75
C THR A 464 -21.79 3.96 22.47
N GLN A 465 -22.36 4.26 21.30
CA GLN A 465 -21.69 4.08 20.01
C GLN A 465 -20.39 4.89 19.88
N ILE A 466 -20.35 6.11 20.44
CA ILE A 466 -19.15 6.96 20.45
C ILE A 466 -18.09 6.34 21.35
N LEU A 467 -18.47 5.89 22.55
CA LEU A 467 -17.55 5.25 23.49
C LEU A 467 -16.93 3.99 22.89
N SER A 468 -17.72 3.20 22.15
CA SER A 468 -17.22 2.01 21.45
C SER A 468 -16.31 2.37 20.29
N PHE A 469 -16.66 3.36 19.48
CA PHE A 469 -15.78 3.85 18.42
C PHE A 469 -14.43 4.32 18.98
N ILE A 470 -14.44 5.15 20.03
CA ILE A 470 -13.21 5.69 20.62
C ILE A 470 -12.36 4.59 21.25
N ASN A 471 -12.97 3.58 21.86
CA ASN A 471 -12.23 2.43 22.38
C ASN A 471 -11.46 1.73 21.26
N PHE A 472 -12.14 1.40 20.15
CA PHE A 472 -11.48 0.76 19.02
C PHE A 472 -10.47 1.68 18.33
N TYR A 473 -10.78 2.97 18.17
CA TYR A 473 -9.85 3.97 17.62
C TYR A 473 -8.56 3.96 18.42
N ASN A 474 -8.64 4.09 19.75
CA ASN A 474 -7.47 4.14 20.63
C ASN A 474 -6.66 2.84 20.67
N ILE A 475 -7.25 1.69 20.30
CA ILE A 475 -6.56 0.40 20.26
C ILE A 475 -5.95 0.15 18.86
N TYR A 476 -6.66 0.48 17.79
CA TYR A 476 -6.30 0.06 16.43
C TYR A 476 -5.59 1.14 15.63
N GLN A 477 -5.92 2.42 15.83
CA GLN A 477 -5.22 3.51 15.17
C GLN A 477 -3.89 3.74 15.87
N ARG A 478 -2.83 3.95 15.09
CA ARG A 478 -1.53 4.32 15.66
C ARG A 478 -1.45 5.79 16.07
N ARG A 479 -2.47 6.58 15.72
CA ARG A 479 -2.67 8.00 16.03
C ARG A 479 -2.74 8.27 17.53
N LYS A 480 -2.62 9.54 17.95
CA LYS A 480 -2.82 9.91 19.36
C LYS A 480 -4.24 9.54 19.80
N ALA A 481 -4.33 8.96 20.99
CA ALA A 481 -5.60 8.55 21.58
C ALA A 481 -6.54 9.74 21.82
N ILE A 482 -7.83 9.55 21.50
CA ILE A 482 -8.90 10.49 21.87
C ILE A 482 -9.16 10.35 23.36
N LYS A 483 -9.04 11.47 24.08
CA LYS A 483 -9.29 11.55 25.52
C LYS A 483 -10.68 12.11 25.79
N LEU A 484 -11.40 11.44 26.68
CA LEU A 484 -12.78 11.79 27.04
C LEU A 484 -12.88 12.25 28.49
N PHE A 485 -13.57 13.37 28.68
CA PHE A 485 -13.87 13.93 29.99
C PHE A 485 -15.36 14.22 30.13
N ILE A 486 -15.96 13.78 31.23
CA ILE A 486 -17.31 14.19 31.65
C ILE A 486 -17.18 15.32 32.66
N THR A 487 -17.98 16.36 32.47
CA THR A 487 -18.10 17.48 33.40
C THR A 487 -19.54 17.64 33.90
N ASN A 488 -19.68 18.29 35.06
CA ASN A 488 -20.93 18.88 35.51
C ASN A 488 -20.82 20.39 35.26
N LEU A 489 -21.01 20.81 33.99
CA LEU A 489 -21.09 22.24 33.66
C LEU A 489 -22.35 22.86 34.29
#